data_AF-A0A7Y2U7F9-F1
#
_entry.id   AF-A0A7Y2U7F9-F1
#
_cell.length_a   1.000
_cell.length_b   1.000
_cell.length_c   1.000
_cell.angle_alpha   90.00
_cell.angle_beta   90.00
_cell.angle_gamma   90.00
#
_symmetry.space_group_name_H-M   'P 1'
#
loop_
_entity.id
_entity.type
_entity.pdbx_description
1 polymer ?
#
loop_
_entity_poly.entity_id
_entity_poly.type
_entity_poly.pdbx_seq_one_letter_code
_entity_poly.pdbx_strand_id
1 'polypeptide(L)'
;MRGFLQGVLWVTGVYFYFLIFAQFSFLEILEGRELAAHSLKAVMGAMAIGGIIGSSLVLPLRTMFSWIVLLRGAAVFCAAMPLLAVAGIGSSGVVFYAVVAMGIGLGLGLLTVLLAANLGRMMNHVYLGAGLGTGLAYMLSNLPWVFLANPSMQSYASAAAVISLSFFPIRPATGKSVESKATSMKNFTAGLVCFSMLVWLDSAAFYIIQHNQEIKQGTWGGGYLWRNAMVHLVVAVLSGWLLWRSRITLVLVSAFVLLGGAGLMASEEGLRSVAGYLYPAGVSLYSVALILYPAVWLGQKGATLRAVVLFAVAGWIGSAMGVGMAQDLNEVPRTFVVLAGMVMIFPALWRVIKHRKRELIVCVAVATGCLAWYQFRNKPESSNAIDSISLGREVYISEGCLHCHSCYVRPGTRDVLLWGPARSVDLVTKESPVLIGNRRQGPDLLQVGLRRSRRWMRQHFIDPSSLSPHSTMPSYAYLFEDERGEALVEFLAAFDQQDLAKRQQMIYQWAPSAATSAKSQERGHELFTNHCVCCHGEQGKGDGVLADQWLKPPANLVDGPFAFTSVDDGGLMLARVIKFGIYGTDMPGHELLSDADVKTLVEYVKILRKK
;
A
#
# COMPACT_ATOMS: atom_id res chain seq x y z
N MET A 1 -36.57 14.83 33.48
CA MET A 1 -35.73 15.85 32.83
C MET A 1 -34.42 16.15 33.58
N ARG A 2 -34.45 16.49 34.89
CA ARG A 2 -33.23 16.83 35.67
C ARG A 2 -32.11 15.78 35.60
N GLY A 3 -32.44 14.49 35.78
CA GLY A 3 -31.46 13.40 35.70
C GLY A 3 -30.86 13.17 34.30
N PHE A 4 -31.59 13.51 33.24
CA PHE A 4 -31.08 13.44 31.87
C PHE A 4 -30.06 14.55 31.60
N LEU A 5 -30.41 15.79 31.95
CA LEU A 5 -29.56 16.95 31.70
C LEU A 5 -28.22 16.88 32.45
N GLN A 6 -28.22 16.44 33.72
CA GLN A 6 -26.95 16.30 34.47
C GLN A 6 -26.00 15.30 33.78
N GLY A 7 -26.52 14.17 33.28
CA GLY A 7 -25.70 13.18 32.60
C GLY A 7 -25.12 13.70 31.30
N VAL A 8 -25.93 14.39 30.50
CA VAL A 8 -25.49 15.06 29.27
C VAL A 8 -24.37 16.05 29.59
N LEU A 9 -24.54 16.94 30.58
CA LEU A 9 -23.53 17.94 30.96
C LEU A 9 -22.21 17.30 31.40
N TRP A 10 -22.26 16.24 32.22
CA TRP A 10 -21.05 15.53 32.63
C TRP A 10 -20.32 14.88 31.45
N VAL A 11 -21.04 14.22 30.54
CA VAL A 11 -20.42 13.67 29.32
C VAL A 11 -19.84 14.79 28.46
N THR A 12 -20.58 15.88 28.25
CA THR A 12 -20.15 17.02 27.45
C THR A 12 -18.87 17.64 28.00
N GLY A 13 -18.83 17.97 29.29
CA GLY A 13 -17.67 18.65 29.88
C GLY A 13 -16.43 17.78 29.96
N VAL A 14 -16.56 16.48 30.26
CA VAL A 14 -15.42 15.55 30.29
C VAL A 14 -14.82 15.37 28.90
N TYR A 15 -15.66 15.15 27.88
CA TYR A 15 -15.17 15.04 26.49
C TYR A 15 -14.60 16.36 25.98
N PHE A 16 -15.25 17.50 26.28
CA PHE A 16 -14.77 18.80 25.84
C PHE A 16 -13.37 19.10 26.38
N TYR A 17 -13.12 18.77 27.66
CA TYR A 17 -11.79 18.88 28.24
C TYR A 17 -10.76 17.95 27.60
N PHE A 18 -11.12 16.69 27.38
CA PHE A 18 -10.23 15.76 26.70
C PHE A 18 -9.85 16.26 25.30
N LEU A 19 -10.84 16.65 24.49
CA LEU A 19 -10.66 17.09 23.12
C LEU A 19 -9.86 18.39 23.06
N ILE A 20 -10.32 19.46 23.70
CA ILE A 20 -9.71 20.78 23.52
C ILE A 20 -8.39 20.91 24.27
N PHE A 21 -8.29 20.39 25.49
CA PHE A 21 -7.08 20.58 26.28
C PHE A 21 -6.08 19.45 26.13
N ALA A 22 -6.46 18.24 26.54
CA ALA A 22 -5.52 17.14 26.63
C ALA A 22 -5.00 16.69 25.24
N GLN A 23 -5.79 16.87 24.19
CA GLN A 23 -5.44 16.46 22.83
C GLN A 23 -4.92 17.60 21.94
N PHE A 24 -5.40 18.84 22.06
CA PHE A 24 -4.93 19.97 21.23
C PHE A 24 -4.05 20.96 22.00
N SER A 25 -4.65 21.76 22.89
CA SER A 25 -3.98 22.87 23.57
C SER A 25 -2.68 22.47 24.27
N PHE A 26 -2.66 21.33 24.96
CA PHE A 26 -1.47 20.88 25.67
C PHE A 26 -0.32 20.54 24.72
N LEU A 27 -0.60 19.90 23.58
CA LEU A 27 0.43 19.61 22.58
C LEU A 27 0.98 20.89 21.95
N GLU A 28 0.12 21.87 21.64
CA GLU A 28 0.55 23.15 21.08
C GLU A 28 1.41 23.97 22.07
N ILE A 29 1.12 23.90 23.38
CA ILE A 29 1.96 24.47 24.44
C ILE A 29 3.35 23.79 24.48
N LEU A 30 3.42 22.47 24.23
CA LEU A 30 4.69 21.74 24.18
C LEU A 30 5.49 22.02 22.89
N GLU A 31 4.81 22.15 21.75
CA GLU A 31 5.45 22.49 20.46
C GLU A 31 6.08 23.89 20.50
N GLY A 32 5.40 24.86 21.11
CA GLY A 32 5.93 26.21 21.32
C GLY A 32 7.15 26.31 22.25
N ARG A 33 7.67 25.19 22.75
CA ARG A 33 8.87 25.09 23.60
C ARG A 33 10.10 24.52 22.89
N GLU A 34 9.98 24.17 21.60
CA GLU A 34 11.07 23.55 20.82
C GLU A 34 11.70 22.33 21.53
N LEU A 35 10.88 21.55 22.23
CA LEU A 35 11.34 20.34 22.91
C LEU A 35 11.94 19.38 21.89
N ALA A 36 13.14 18.85 22.17
CA ALA A 36 13.73 17.77 21.38
C ALA A 36 12.74 16.60 21.26
N ALA A 37 12.71 15.93 20.10
CA ALA A 37 11.73 14.86 19.81
C ALA A 37 11.69 13.74 20.87
N HIS A 38 12.84 13.40 21.46
CA HIS A 38 12.93 12.43 22.57
C HIS A 38 12.18 12.91 23.83
N SER A 39 12.25 14.21 24.14
CA SER A 39 11.59 14.81 25.29
C SER A 39 10.07 14.82 25.14
N LEU A 40 9.56 15.06 23.93
CA LEU A 40 8.11 15.00 23.65
C LEU A 40 7.56 13.58 23.86
N LYS A 41 8.28 12.55 23.38
CA LYS A 41 7.91 11.15 23.62
C LYS A 41 7.85 10.82 25.11
N ALA A 42 8.82 11.30 25.89
CA ALA A 42 8.83 11.10 27.34
C ALA A 42 7.63 11.78 28.05
N VAL A 43 7.28 13.01 27.67
CA VAL A 43 6.11 13.72 28.24
C VAL A 43 4.79 13.02 27.89
N MET A 44 4.60 12.60 26.63
CA MET A 44 3.42 11.84 26.24
C MET A 44 3.36 10.46 26.92
N GLY A 45 4.50 9.80 27.08
CA GLY A 45 4.61 8.54 27.83
C GLY A 45 4.20 8.72 29.30
N ALA A 46 4.62 9.82 29.95
CA ALA A 46 4.21 10.15 31.30
C ALA A 46 2.68 10.35 31.41
N MET A 47 2.06 10.99 30.42
CA MET A 47 0.60 11.12 30.33
C MET A 47 -0.09 9.75 30.25
N ALA A 48 0.39 8.85 29.39
CA ALA A 48 -0.17 7.51 29.25
C ALA A 48 -0.05 6.68 30.54
N ILE A 49 1.12 6.71 31.19
CA ILE A 49 1.36 6.06 32.48
C ILE A 49 0.41 6.62 33.55
N GLY A 50 0.31 7.95 33.65
CA GLY A 50 -0.63 8.63 34.54
C GLY A 50 -2.07 8.16 34.30
N GLY A 51 -2.45 8.03 33.03
CA GLY A 51 -3.73 7.49 32.60
C GLY A 51 -4.07 6.09 33.10
N ILE A 52 -3.13 5.16 32.96
CA ILE A 52 -3.26 3.77 33.41
C ILE A 52 -3.35 3.72 34.95
N ILE A 53 -2.50 4.48 35.64
CA ILE A 53 -2.50 4.58 37.10
C ILE A 53 -3.82 5.18 37.58
N GLY A 54 -4.23 6.33 37.03
CA GLY A 54 -5.48 7.02 37.37
C GLY A 54 -6.71 6.13 37.17
N SER A 55 -6.75 5.38 36.06
CA SER A 55 -7.81 4.39 35.83
C SER A 55 -7.82 3.33 36.94
N SER A 56 -6.66 2.79 37.30
CA SER A 56 -6.53 1.72 38.29
C SER A 56 -6.82 2.18 39.73
N LEU A 57 -6.47 3.43 40.07
CA LEU A 57 -6.70 4.03 41.39
C LEU A 57 -8.17 4.10 41.79
N VAL A 58 -9.11 4.02 40.85
CA VAL A 58 -10.55 3.96 41.17
C VAL A 58 -10.90 2.74 42.04
N LEU A 59 -10.21 1.61 41.87
CA LEU A 59 -10.50 0.36 42.60
C LEU A 59 -10.27 0.45 44.12
N PRO A 60 -9.13 0.97 44.60
CA PRO A 60 -8.94 1.24 46.03
C PRO A 60 -9.73 2.46 46.49
N LEU A 61 -9.79 3.56 45.72
CA LEU A 61 -10.45 4.78 46.19
C LEU A 61 -11.95 4.61 46.42
N ARG A 62 -12.62 3.75 45.66
CA ARG A 62 -14.07 3.50 45.81
C ARG A 62 -14.43 2.77 47.12
N THR A 63 -13.47 2.18 47.83
CA THR A 63 -13.73 1.57 49.15
C THR A 63 -13.71 2.63 50.25
N MET A 64 -13.01 3.74 50.02
CA MET A 64 -12.84 4.84 50.98
C MET A 64 -13.83 5.99 50.78
N PHE A 65 -14.21 6.27 49.52
CA PHE A 65 -15.03 7.42 49.17
C PHE A 65 -16.20 7.05 48.27
N SER A 66 -17.30 7.81 48.36
CA SER A 66 -18.41 7.68 47.41
C SER A 66 -17.98 8.08 46.00
N TRP A 67 -18.54 7.42 44.98
CA TRP A 67 -18.22 7.71 43.59
C TRP A 67 -18.53 9.17 43.18
N ILE A 68 -19.49 9.83 43.83
CA ILE A 68 -19.83 11.25 43.58
C ILE A 68 -18.69 12.15 44.06
N VAL A 69 -18.18 11.88 45.27
CA VAL A 69 -17.05 12.64 45.85
C VAL A 69 -15.80 12.44 44.98
N LEU A 70 -15.52 11.20 44.57
CA LEU A 70 -14.40 10.90 43.68
C LEU A 70 -14.54 11.57 42.32
N LEU A 71 -15.74 11.56 41.72
CA LEU A 71 -15.98 12.16 40.40
C LEU A 71 -15.78 13.69 40.45
N ARG A 72 -16.26 14.35 41.51
CA ARG A 72 -16.04 15.78 41.73
C ARG A 72 -14.58 16.11 42.00
N GLY A 73 -13.91 15.33 42.85
CA GLY A 73 -12.48 15.48 43.13
C GLY A 73 -11.63 15.33 41.88
N ALA A 74 -11.93 14.33 41.05
CA ALA A 74 -11.27 14.13 39.76
C ALA A 74 -11.52 15.30 38.79
N ALA A 75 -12.73 15.86 38.76
CA ALA A 75 -13.04 17.04 37.95
C ALA A 75 -12.24 18.28 38.40
N VAL A 76 -12.19 18.56 39.70
CA VAL A 76 -11.39 19.67 40.26
C VAL A 76 -9.90 19.47 39.96
N PHE A 77 -9.40 18.25 40.13
CA PHE A 77 -8.02 17.91 39.81
C PHE A 77 -7.69 18.10 38.32
N CYS A 78 -8.58 17.66 37.41
CA CYS A 78 -8.43 17.91 35.97
C CYS A 78 -8.44 19.41 35.65
N ALA A 79 -9.30 20.20 36.29
CA ALA A 79 -9.37 21.64 36.05
C ALA A 79 -8.09 22.40 36.47
N ALA A 80 -7.31 21.86 37.41
CA ALA A 80 -6.02 22.45 37.80
C ALA A 80 -4.94 22.25 36.72
N MET A 81 -4.99 21.17 35.94
CA MET A 81 -3.92 20.84 34.99
C MET A 81 -3.75 21.88 33.85
N PRO A 82 -4.81 22.39 33.19
CA PRO A 82 -4.68 23.48 32.22
C PRO A 82 -4.09 24.75 32.82
N LEU A 83 -4.48 25.08 34.06
CA LEU A 83 -3.98 26.27 34.74
C LEU A 83 -2.48 26.15 35.04
N LEU A 84 -2.04 24.97 35.49
CA LEU A 84 -0.62 24.68 35.69
C LEU A 84 0.17 24.69 34.38
N ALA A 85 -0.38 24.11 33.31
CA ALA A 85 0.25 24.11 31.99
C ALA A 85 0.47 25.54 31.47
N VAL A 86 -0.53 26.42 31.62
CA VAL A 86 -0.44 27.83 31.22
C VAL A 86 0.47 28.64 32.15
N ALA A 87 0.42 28.41 33.47
CA ALA A 87 1.27 29.10 34.43
C ALA A 87 2.76 28.75 34.25
N GLY A 88 3.08 27.55 33.77
CA GLY A 88 4.43 27.14 33.42
C GLY A 88 4.98 27.76 32.13
N ILE A 89 4.21 28.63 31.46
CA ILE A 89 4.64 29.23 30.21
C ILE A 89 5.80 30.22 30.47
N GLY A 90 6.99 29.92 29.94
CA GLY A 90 8.15 30.81 29.96
C GLY A 90 9.19 30.56 31.07
N SER A 91 8.87 29.76 32.10
CA SER A 91 9.73 29.58 33.28
C SER A 91 10.04 28.11 33.64
N SER A 92 9.38 27.15 33.00
CA SER A 92 9.38 25.74 33.40
C SER A 92 10.00 24.83 32.35
N GLY A 93 10.83 23.88 32.80
CA GLY A 93 11.52 22.90 31.95
C GLY A 93 10.72 21.62 31.67
N VAL A 94 11.32 20.68 30.95
CA VAL A 94 10.70 19.41 30.49
C VAL A 94 10.08 18.60 31.64
N VAL A 95 10.78 18.54 32.79
CA VAL A 95 10.34 17.77 33.96
C VAL A 95 9.01 18.28 34.50
N PHE A 96 8.81 19.61 34.53
CA PHE A 96 7.55 20.19 34.96
C PHE A 96 6.40 19.76 34.05
N TYR A 97 6.58 19.84 32.73
CA TYR A 97 5.56 19.43 31.77
C TYR A 97 5.31 17.92 31.78
N ALA A 98 6.32 17.09 32.07
CA ALA A 98 6.13 15.66 32.30
C ALA A 98 5.25 15.38 33.53
N VAL A 99 5.43 16.14 34.62
CA VAL A 99 4.58 16.04 35.82
C VAL A 99 3.16 16.51 35.53
N VAL A 100 2.99 17.63 34.81
CA VAL A 100 1.67 18.11 34.38
C VAL A 100 1.00 17.06 33.48
N ALA A 101 1.72 16.51 32.50
CA ALA A 101 1.23 15.46 31.61
C ALA A 101 0.78 14.21 32.39
N MET A 102 1.58 13.75 33.35
CA MET A 102 1.19 12.64 34.23
C MET A 102 -0.07 12.97 35.04
N GLY A 103 -0.19 14.21 35.53
CA GLY A 103 -1.39 14.72 36.20
C GLY A 103 -2.62 14.73 35.29
N ILE A 104 -2.49 15.18 34.03
CA ILE A 104 -3.55 15.13 33.02
C ILE A 104 -4.04 13.69 32.84
N GLY A 105 -3.09 12.76 32.66
CA GLY A 105 -3.38 11.33 32.55
C GLY A 105 -4.11 10.80 33.77
N LEU A 106 -3.58 11.04 34.97
CA LEU A 106 -4.14 10.57 36.24
C LEU A 106 -5.58 11.06 36.43
N GLY A 107 -5.81 12.35 36.20
CA GLY A 107 -7.13 12.96 36.31
C GLY A 107 -8.12 12.38 35.31
N LEU A 108 -7.76 12.30 34.03
CA LEU A 108 -8.60 11.75 32.97
C LEU A 108 -8.91 10.27 33.19
N GLY A 109 -7.93 9.47 33.62
CA GLY A 109 -8.12 8.06 33.94
C GLY A 109 -9.16 7.86 35.05
N LEU A 110 -9.07 8.63 36.13
CA LEU A 110 -10.08 8.62 37.20
C LEU A 110 -11.45 9.06 36.68
N LEU A 111 -11.50 10.20 35.99
CA LEU A 111 -12.74 10.87 35.57
C LEU A 111 -13.53 10.01 34.56
N THR A 112 -12.87 9.46 33.56
CA THR A 112 -13.49 8.62 32.51
C THR A 112 -14.01 7.29 33.07
N VAL A 113 -13.24 6.61 33.91
CA VAL A 113 -13.66 5.37 34.57
C VAL A 113 -14.86 5.60 35.49
N LEU A 114 -14.81 6.64 36.32
CA LEU A 114 -15.90 6.98 37.25
C LEU A 114 -17.18 7.34 36.49
N LEU A 115 -17.07 8.14 35.42
CA LEU A 115 -18.19 8.51 34.58
C LEU A 115 -18.80 7.29 33.90
N ALA A 116 -17.99 6.49 33.19
CA ALA A 116 -18.47 5.32 32.46
C ALA A 116 -19.07 4.24 33.37
N ALA A 117 -18.48 4.01 34.55
CA ALA A 117 -18.98 3.04 35.52
C ALA A 117 -20.34 3.44 36.13
N ASN A 118 -20.61 4.75 36.26
CA ASN A 118 -21.79 5.26 36.96
C ASN A 118 -22.81 5.96 36.06
N LEU A 119 -22.59 6.03 34.74
CA LEU A 119 -23.47 6.74 33.81
C LEU A 119 -24.93 6.27 33.87
N GLY A 120 -25.12 4.95 34.00
CA GLY A 120 -26.44 4.33 34.16
C GLY A 120 -27.17 4.68 35.47
N ARG A 121 -26.43 5.14 36.49
CA ARG A 121 -26.96 5.63 37.77
C ARG A 121 -27.16 7.15 37.75
N MET A 122 -26.43 7.85 36.87
CA MET A 122 -26.49 9.31 36.75
C MET A 122 -27.65 9.79 35.90
N MET A 123 -28.11 9.03 34.90
CA MET A 123 -29.16 9.54 34.02
C MET A 123 -30.21 8.51 33.63
N ASN A 124 -31.41 9.00 33.34
CA ASN A 124 -32.45 8.25 32.63
C ASN A 124 -32.23 8.42 31.11
N HIS A 125 -32.74 7.50 30.28
CA HIS A 125 -32.51 7.50 28.81
C HIS A 125 -31.02 7.58 28.43
N VAL A 126 -30.21 6.80 29.15
CA VAL A 126 -28.73 6.85 29.13
C VAL A 126 -28.13 6.78 27.73
N TYR A 127 -28.68 5.95 26.84
CA TYR A 127 -28.17 5.81 25.47
C TYR A 127 -28.24 7.11 24.67
N LEU A 128 -29.41 7.77 24.70
CA LEU A 128 -29.62 9.04 23.99
C LEU A 128 -28.87 10.18 24.69
N GLY A 129 -28.82 10.18 26.02
CA GLY A 129 -28.10 11.20 26.80
C GLY A 129 -26.59 11.13 26.60
N ALA A 130 -26.01 9.93 26.51
CA ALA A 130 -24.61 9.73 26.14
C ALA A 130 -24.34 10.21 24.71
N GLY A 131 -25.19 9.83 23.75
CA GLY A 131 -25.08 10.29 22.36
C GLY A 131 -25.12 11.82 22.22
N LEU A 132 -26.09 12.46 22.86
CA LEU A 132 -26.21 13.92 22.87
C LEU A 132 -25.02 14.58 23.59
N GLY A 133 -24.60 14.07 24.74
CA GLY A 133 -23.48 14.62 25.51
C GLY A 133 -22.17 14.57 24.74
N THR A 134 -21.84 13.42 24.16
CA THR A 134 -20.65 13.23 23.30
C THR A 134 -20.75 14.10 22.05
N GLY A 135 -21.90 14.13 21.38
CA GLY A 135 -22.11 14.95 20.18
C GLY A 135 -21.96 16.46 20.45
N LEU A 136 -22.52 16.95 21.56
CA LEU A 136 -22.36 18.34 21.98
C LEU A 136 -20.89 18.68 22.31
N ALA A 137 -20.15 17.76 22.95
CA ALA A 137 -18.74 17.99 23.22
C ALA A 137 -17.95 18.22 21.93
N TYR A 138 -18.05 17.29 20.97
CA TYR A 138 -17.37 17.43 19.68
C TYR A 138 -17.84 18.66 18.90
N MET A 139 -19.16 18.95 18.91
CA MET A 139 -19.69 20.14 18.25
C MET A 139 -19.08 21.42 18.82
N LEU A 140 -19.08 21.56 20.15
CA LEU A 140 -18.50 22.72 20.84
C LEU A 140 -16.98 22.82 20.59
N SER A 141 -16.28 21.69 20.57
CA SER A 141 -14.85 21.64 20.26
C SER A 141 -14.53 22.02 18.82
N ASN A 142 -15.46 21.86 17.87
CA ASN A 142 -15.29 22.23 16.46
C ASN A 142 -15.92 23.60 16.13
N LEU A 143 -16.32 24.41 17.12
CA LEU A 143 -16.71 25.79 16.85
C LEU A 143 -15.48 26.60 16.44
N PRO A 144 -15.51 27.39 15.35
CA PRO A 144 -14.33 28.10 14.86
C PRO A 144 -13.62 28.95 15.92
N TRP A 145 -14.36 29.67 16.76
CA TRP A 145 -13.79 30.51 17.82
C TRP A 145 -13.29 29.74 19.04
N VAL A 146 -13.62 28.44 19.18
CA VAL A 146 -13.06 27.57 20.22
C VAL A 146 -11.82 26.87 19.66
N PHE A 147 -11.96 26.25 18.50
CA PHE A 147 -10.91 25.45 17.87
C PHE A 147 -9.71 26.29 17.40
N LEU A 148 -9.96 27.50 16.90
CA LEU A 148 -8.91 28.41 16.43
C LEU A 148 -8.43 29.38 17.52
N ALA A 149 -8.96 29.29 18.75
CA ALA A 149 -8.45 30.06 19.86
C ALA A 149 -7.02 29.63 20.20
N ASN A 150 -6.20 30.56 20.70
CA ASN A 150 -4.85 30.23 21.16
C ASN A 150 -4.87 29.19 22.31
N PRO A 151 -3.75 28.48 22.54
CA PRO A 151 -3.72 27.40 23.53
C PRO A 151 -4.12 27.83 24.94
N SER A 152 -3.75 29.03 25.38
CA SER A 152 -4.12 29.52 26.72
C SER A 152 -5.64 29.67 26.88
N MET A 153 -6.32 30.23 25.87
CA MET A 153 -7.78 30.37 25.88
C MET A 153 -8.50 29.02 25.85
N GLN A 154 -8.00 28.08 25.05
CA GLN A 154 -8.48 26.69 25.04
C GLN A 154 -8.32 26.01 26.42
N SER A 155 -7.16 26.20 27.05
CA SER A 155 -6.85 25.71 28.39
C SER A 155 -7.83 26.29 29.43
N TYR A 156 -8.04 27.60 29.45
CA TYR A 156 -8.99 28.23 30.39
C TYR A 156 -10.43 27.77 30.16
N ALA A 157 -10.87 27.67 28.90
CA ALA A 157 -12.22 27.20 28.57
C ALA A 157 -12.45 25.76 29.04
N SER A 158 -11.48 24.87 28.85
CA SER A 158 -11.56 23.48 29.31
C SER A 158 -11.59 23.36 30.84
N ALA A 159 -10.76 24.15 31.55
CA ALA A 159 -10.73 24.20 33.00
C ALA A 159 -12.06 24.69 33.56
N ALA A 160 -12.60 25.78 32.98
CA ALA A 160 -13.91 26.32 33.34
C ALA A 160 -15.04 25.30 33.12
N ALA A 161 -15.01 24.57 32.00
CA ALA A 161 -16.01 23.55 31.70
C ALA A 161 -16.04 22.43 32.76
N VAL A 162 -14.87 21.89 33.13
CA VAL A 162 -14.81 20.76 34.08
C VAL A 162 -15.00 21.20 35.53
N ILE A 163 -14.46 22.36 35.94
CA ILE A 163 -14.66 22.83 37.31
C ILE A 163 -16.12 23.17 37.57
N SER A 164 -16.83 23.69 36.57
CA SER A 164 -18.28 23.95 36.66
C SER A 164 -19.06 22.68 37.00
N LEU A 165 -18.66 21.51 36.47
CA LEU A 165 -19.29 20.23 36.79
C LEU A 165 -19.23 19.88 38.28
N SER A 166 -18.17 20.29 38.98
CA SER A 166 -17.99 20.00 40.41
C SER A 166 -19.06 20.66 41.29
N PHE A 167 -19.58 21.82 40.84
CA PHE A 167 -20.64 22.56 41.51
C PHE A 167 -22.05 22.06 41.17
N PHE A 168 -22.24 21.33 40.06
CA PHE A 168 -23.56 20.80 39.71
C PHE A 168 -23.98 19.66 40.66
N PRO A 169 -25.21 19.69 41.21
CA PRO A 169 -25.71 18.63 42.08
C PRO A 169 -25.94 17.33 41.30
N ILE A 170 -25.30 16.25 41.73
CA ILE A 170 -25.52 14.91 41.17
C ILE A 170 -26.57 14.19 42.01
N ARG A 171 -27.75 13.96 41.45
CA ARG A 171 -28.80 13.15 42.11
C ARG A 171 -28.92 11.81 41.39
N PRO A 172 -28.69 10.66 42.06
CA PRO A 172 -28.88 9.36 41.44
C PRO A 172 -30.28 9.25 40.81
N ALA A 173 -30.36 8.66 39.62
CA ALA A 173 -31.62 8.44 38.95
C ALA A 173 -32.46 7.41 39.75
N THR A 174 -33.72 7.75 40.04
CA THR A 174 -34.64 6.96 40.86
C THR A 174 -35.35 5.82 40.10
N GLY A 175 -35.06 5.66 38.80
CA GLY A 175 -35.68 4.64 37.95
C GLY A 175 -35.01 3.28 38.06
N LYS A 176 -35.78 2.19 37.85
CA LYS A 176 -35.23 0.85 37.66
C LYS A 176 -34.12 0.92 36.60
N SER A 177 -32.92 0.46 36.94
CA SER A 177 -31.81 0.38 35.99
C SER A 177 -32.30 -0.30 34.73
N VAL A 178 -32.18 0.36 33.58
CA VAL A 178 -32.55 -0.24 32.28
C VAL A 178 -31.70 -1.49 32.12
N GLU A 179 -32.28 -2.66 32.39
CA GLU A 179 -31.63 -3.92 32.09
C GLU A 179 -31.53 -4.01 30.57
N SER A 180 -30.30 -4.00 30.10
CA SER A 180 -29.94 -4.17 28.71
C SER A 180 -30.57 -5.48 28.18
N LYS A 181 -31.51 -5.38 27.24
CA LYS A 181 -31.97 -6.50 26.40
C LYS A 181 -30.88 -6.95 25.40
N ALA A 182 -29.60 -6.75 25.71
CA ALA A 182 -28.49 -7.04 24.79
C ALA A 182 -28.55 -8.50 24.34
N THR A 183 -28.53 -8.70 23.03
CA THR A 183 -28.49 -10.01 22.38
C THR A 183 -27.11 -10.32 21.80
N SER A 184 -26.26 -9.31 21.57
CA SER A 184 -24.93 -9.42 20.95
C SER A 184 -23.83 -8.75 21.80
N MET A 185 -22.59 -9.25 21.71
CA MET A 185 -21.41 -8.80 22.49
C MET A 185 -21.66 -8.69 24.00
N LYS A 186 -22.06 -9.79 24.64
CA LYS A 186 -22.07 -9.88 26.11
C LYS A 186 -20.69 -10.20 26.70
N ASN A 187 -19.77 -10.69 25.88
CA ASN A 187 -18.43 -11.03 26.32
C ASN A 187 -17.57 -9.76 26.39
N PHE A 188 -17.17 -9.39 27.61
CA PHE A 188 -16.31 -8.24 27.84
C PHE A 188 -15.01 -8.31 27.03
N THR A 189 -14.37 -9.49 26.92
CA THR A 189 -13.09 -9.63 26.22
C THR A 189 -13.21 -9.34 24.73
N ALA A 190 -14.29 -9.80 24.08
CA ALA A 190 -14.54 -9.52 22.67
C ALA A 190 -14.70 -8.02 22.41
N GLY A 191 -15.47 -7.32 23.25
CA GLY A 191 -15.59 -5.87 23.12
C GLY A 191 -14.30 -5.13 23.47
N LEU A 192 -13.54 -5.58 24.48
CA LEU A 192 -12.24 -5.00 24.82
C LEU A 192 -11.31 -5.00 23.59
N VAL A 193 -11.19 -6.14 22.91
CA VAL A 193 -10.39 -6.26 21.68
C VAL A 193 -10.91 -5.33 20.58
N CYS A 194 -12.22 -5.27 20.36
CA CYS A 194 -12.81 -4.40 19.34
C CYS A 194 -12.56 -2.91 19.62
N PHE A 195 -12.74 -2.48 20.88
CA PHE A 195 -12.48 -1.10 21.28
C PHE A 195 -10.99 -0.76 21.22
N SER A 196 -10.10 -1.69 21.59
CA SER A 196 -8.66 -1.49 21.43
C SER A 196 -8.28 -1.24 19.97
N MET A 197 -8.83 -2.02 19.03
CA MET A 197 -8.58 -1.82 17.59
C MET A 197 -9.11 -0.49 17.07
N LEU A 198 -10.31 -0.09 17.51
CA LEU A 198 -10.91 1.18 17.12
C LEU A 198 -10.13 2.38 17.66
N VAL A 199 -9.74 2.36 18.94
CA VAL A 199 -8.96 3.46 19.54
C VAL A 199 -7.57 3.54 18.94
N TRP A 200 -6.93 2.40 18.66
CA TRP A 200 -5.65 2.35 17.96
C TRP A 200 -5.76 3.02 16.60
N LEU A 201 -6.71 2.56 15.77
CA LEU A 201 -6.94 3.11 14.44
C LEU A 201 -7.27 4.61 14.48
N ASP A 202 -8.13 5.04 15.40
CA ASP A 202 -8.47 6.44 15.60
C ASP A 202 -7.24 7.28 15.94
N SER A 203 -6.45 6.84 16.92
CA SER A 203 -5.25 7.56 17.37
C SER A 203 -4.19 7.67 16.27
N ALA A 204 -4.04 6.63 15.45
CA ALA A 204 -3.13 6.63 14.31
C ALA A 204 -3.61 7.62 13.22
N ALA A 205 -4.87 7.52 12.81
CA ALA A 205 -5.45 8.38 11.79
C ALA A 205 -5.47 9.85 12.26
N PHE A 206 -5.81 10.11 13.52
CA PHE A 206 -5.74 11.44 14.13
C PHE A 206 -4.33 12.03 14.02
N TYR A 207 -3.32 11.26 14.43
CA TYR A 207 -1.92 11.71 14.41
C TYR A 207 -1.48 12.11 13.00
N ILE A 208 -1.73 11.25 12.00
CA ILE A 208 -1.40 11.50 10.58
C ILE A 208 -2.10 12.76 10.08
N ILE A 209 -3.40 12.90 10.34
CA ILE A 209 -4.17 14.06 9.88
C ILE A 209 -3.63 15.35 10.51
N GLN A 210 -3.24 15.35 11.79
CA GLN A 210 -2.76 16.56 12.45
C GLN A 210 -1.35 16.96 12.05
N HIS A 211 -0.46 16.00 11.78
CA HIS A 211 0.95 16.25 11.50
C HIS A 211 1.26 16.39 10.00
N ASN A 212 0.26 16.20 9.13
CA ASN A 212 0.36 16.47 7.70
C ASN A 212 -0.52 17.66 7.31
N GLN A 213 0.09 18.80 6.99
CA GLN A 213 -0.64 20.05 6.71
C GLN A 213 -1.62 19.93 5.52
N GLU A 214 -1.25 19.21 4.46
CA GLU A 214 -2.12 19.06 3.29
C GLU A 214 -3.36 18.24 3.63
N ILE A 215 -3.18 17.11 4.32
CA ILE A 215 -4.27 16.25 4.76
C ILE A 215 -5.14 17.03 5.75
N LYS A 216 -4.54 17.76 6.71
CA LYS A 216 -5.25 18.61 7.66
C LYS A 216 -6.13 19.62 6.93
N GLN A 217 -5.59 20.37 5.98
CA GLN A 217 -6.35 21.38 5.23
C GLN A 217 -7.48 20.74 4.41
N GLY A 218 -7.24 19.59 3.77
CA GLY A 218 -8.24 18.88 2.96
C GLY A 218 -9.34 18.16 3.74
N THR A 219 -9.10 17.83 5.01
CA THR A 219 -10.04 17.04 5.85
C THR A 219 -10.64 17.83 7.00
N TRP A 220 -9.88 18.72 7.65
CA TRP A 220 -10.23 19.32 8.95
C TRP A 220 -9.81 20.80 9.08
N GLY A 221 -9.43 21.43 7.97
CA GLY A 221 -9.07 22.84 7.92
C GLY A 221 -10.23 23.75 8.36
N GLY A 222 -9.93 25.03 8.61
CA GLY A 222 -10.88 26.01 9.17
C GLY A 222 -12.22 26.09 8.42
N GLY A 223 -12.21 25.89 7.10
CA GLY A 223 -13.42 25.87 6.27
C GLY A 223 -14.38 24.70 6.54
N TYR A 224 -13.94 23.65 7.23
CA TYR A 224 -14.71 22.43 7.45
C TYR A 224 -15.21 22.23 8.89
N LEU A 225 -14.89 23.16 9.80
CA LEU A 225 -15.18 23.05 11.22
C LEU A 225 -16.68 22.91 11.51
N TRP A 226 -17.54 23.72 10.88
CA TRP A 226 -18.99 23.62 11.04
C TRP A 226 -19.56 22.29 10.53
N ARG A 227 -19.06 21.81 9.39
CA ARG A 227 -19.43 20.49 8.86
C ARG A 227 -19.08 19.42 9.89
N ASN A 228 -17.87 19.41 10.41
CA ASN A 228 -17.41 18.42 11.38
C ASN A 228 -18.22 18.48 12.68
N ALA A 229 -18.52 19.69 13.16
CA ALA A 229 -19.38 19.91 14.33
C ALA A 229 -20.77 19.27 14.15
N MET A 230 -21.40 19.45 12.98
CA MET A 230 -22.71 18.87 12.68
C MET A 230 -22.66 17.35 12.48
N VAL A 231 -21.66 16.84 11.76
CA VAL A 231 -21.46 15.39 11.57
C VAL A 231 -21.29 14.71 12.92
N HIS A 232 -20.44 15.26 13.79
CA HIS A 232 -20.24 14.71 15.12
C HIS A 232 -21.52 14.68 15.95
N LEU A 233 -22.28 15.78 15.97
CA LEU A 233 -23.54 15.85 16.74
C LEU A 233 -24.56 14.82 16.24
N VAL A 234 -24.83 14.81 14.93
CA VAL A 234 -25.85 13.95 14.33
C VAL A 234 -25.49 12.48 14.50
N VAL A 235 -24.23 12.11 14.22
CA VAL A 235 -23.79 10.72 14.26
C VAL A 235 -23.68 10.20 15.71
N ALA A 236 -23.30 11.03 16.67
CA ALA A 236 -23.28 10.62 18.08
C ALA A 236 -24.70 10.36 18.62
N VAL A 237 -25.68 11.21 18.28
CA VAL A 237 -27.09 10.98 18.62
C VAL A 237 -27.62 9.70 17.94
N LEU A 238 -27.28 9.48 16.67
CA LEU A 238 -27.61 8.25 15.95
C LEU A 238 -27.00 7.01 16.61
N SER A 239 -25.74 7.09 17.07
CA SER A 239 -25.07 6.01 17.81
C SER A 239 -25.85 5.66 19.08
N GLY A 240 -26.23 6.67 19.87
CA GLY A 240 -27.07 6.49 21.05
C GLY A 240 -28.39 5.78 20.71
N TRP A 241 -29.06 6.19 19.64
CA TRP A 241 -30.31 5.55 19.19
C TRP A 241 -30.11 4.10 18.71
N LEU A 242 -29.05 3.81 17.97
CA LEU A 242 -28.71 2.45 17.52
C LEU A 242 -28.40 1.52 18.70
N LEU A 243 -27.66 2.02 19.68
CA LEU A 243 -27.34 1.27 20.91
C LEU A 243 -28.59 1.01 21.75
N TRP A 244 -29.51 1.96 21.82
CA TRP A 244 -30.81 1.74 22.45
C TRP A 244 -31.60 0.58 21.79
N ARG A 245 -31.49 0.42 20.46
CA ARG A 245 -32.04 -0.72 19.71
C ARG A 245 -31.21 -2.01 19.79
N SER A 246 -30.26 -2.10 20.72
CA SER A 246 -29.38 -3.25 20.92
C SER A 246 -28.48 -3.61 19.71
N ARG A 247 -28.07 -2.62 18.90
CA ARG A 247 -27.28 -2.82 17.68
C ARG A 247 -25.78 -2.51 17.83
N ILE A 248 -25.13 -2.87 18.95
CA ILE A 248 -23.70 -2.54 19.18
C ILE A 248 -22.74 -3.05 18.10
N THR A 249 -22.96 -4.26 17.57
CA THR A 249 -22.09 -4.82 16.53
C THR A 249 -22.14 -3.98 15.26
N LEU A 250 -23.33 -3.48 14.88
CA LEU A 250 -23.48 -2.58 13.74
C LEU A 250 -22.73 -1.27 13.99
N VAL A 251 -22.84 -0.70 15.20
CA VAL A 251 -22.15 0.54 15.57
C VAL A 251 -20.63 0.38 15.47
N LEU A 252 -20.06 -0.68 16.04
CA LEU A 252 -18.61 -0.89 16.03
C LEU A 252 -18.06 -1.24 14.65
N VAL A 253 -18.77 -2.08 13.88
CA VAL A 253 -18.36 -2.40 12.51
C VAL A 253 -18.47 -1.16 11.61
N SER A 254 -19.54 -0.37 11.74
CA SER A 254 -19.68 0.88 10.98
C SER A 254 -18.61 1.88 11.37
N ALA A 255 -18.30 2.03 12.66
CA ALA A 255 -17.21 2.88 13.12
C ALA A 255 -15.86 2.46 12.51
N PHE A 256 -15.59 1.16 12.49
CA PHE A 256 -14.36 0.61 11.90
C PHE A 256 -14.28 0.86 10.39
N VAL A 257 -15.36 0.57 9.64
CA VAL A 257 -15.40 0.80 8.19
C VAL A 257 -15.22 2.28 7.86
N LEU A 258 -15.86 3.17 8.62
CA LEU A 258 -15.74 4.61 8.42
C LEU A 258 -14.34 5.12 8.76
N LEU A 259 -13.76 4.71 9.90
CA LEU A 259 -12.40 5.12 10.29
C LEU A 259 -11.33 4.54 9.36
N GLY A 260 -11.42 3.25 9.03
CA GLY A 260 -10.47 2.59 8.14
C GLY A 260 -10.55 3.15 6.73
N GLY A 261 -11.77 3.35 6.21
CA GLY A 261 -12.00 4.02 4.93
C GLY A 261 -11.45 5.44 4.93
N ALA A 262 -11.74 6.23 5.97
CA ALA A 262 -11.22 7.59 6.07
C ALA A 262 -9.69 7.64 6.12
N GLY A 263 -9.05 6.75 6.88
CA GLY A 263 -7.58 6.67 6.97
C GLY A 263 -6.92 6.35 5.63
N LEU A 264 -7.52 5.45 4.84
CA LEU A 264 -7.03 5.12 3.50
C LEU A 264 -7.29 6.24 2.48
N MET A 265 -8.47 6.86 2.54
CA MET A 265 -8.89 7.92 1.62
C MET A 265 -8.20 9.25 1.90
N ALA A 266 -7.73 9.50 3.13
CA ALA A 266 -7.03 10.72 3.50
C ALA A 266 -5.69 10.87 2.76
N SER A 267 -5.04 9.77 2.38
CA SER A 267 -3.80 9.78 1.59
C SER A 267 -4.02 10.19 0.13
N GLU A 268 -5.25 10.07 -0.41
CA GLU A 268 -5.54 10.38 -1.81
C GLU A 268 -6.15 11.79 -1.96
N GLU A 269 -5.48 12.67 -2.71
CA GLU A 269 -5.86 14.09 -2.85
C GLU A 269 -7.34 14.30 -3.22
N GLY A 270 -7.85 13.53 -4.18
CA GLY A 270 -9.24 13.62 -4.64
C GLY A 270 -10.30 13.13 -3.65
N LEU A 271 -9.90 12.40 -2.59
CA LEU A 271 -10.81 11.77 -1.63
C LEU A 271 -10.75 12.39 -0.23
N ARG A 272 -9.85 13.36 0.01
CA ARG A 272 -9.67 14.05 1.31
C ARG A 272 -10.97 14.65 1.86
N SER A 273 -11.79 15.30 1.02
CA SER A 273 -13.07 15.89 1.46
C SER A 273 -14.04 14.81 1.98
N VAL A 274 -14.08 13.65 1.32
CA VAL A 274 -14.92 12.50 1.74
C VAL A 274 -14.38 11.91 3.04
N ALA A 275 -13.06 11.73 3.15
CA ALA A 275 -12.42 11.31 4.40
C ALA A 275 -12.78 12.24 5.57
N GLY A 276 -12.89 13.55 5.31
CA GLY A 276 -13.34 14.56 6.27
C GLY A 276 -14.78 14.41 6.78
N TYR A 277 -15.66 13.69 6.07
CA TYR A 277 -16.98 13.28 6.59
C TYR A 277 -16.92 11.94 7.34
N LEU A 278 -16.20 10.97 6.76
CA LEU A 278 -16.15 9.61 7.27
C LEU A 278 -15.44 9.53 8.63
N TYR A 279 -14.33 10.26 8.80
CA TYR A 279 -13.56 10.23 10.02
C TYR A 279 -14.38 10.74 11.23
N PRO A 280 -14.96 11.96 11.23
CA PRO A 280 -15.81 12.43 12.33
C PRO A 280 -17.00 11.52 12.63
N ALA A 281 -17.59 10.92 11.58
CA ALA A 281 -18.69 9.97 11.74
C ALA A 281 -18.23 8.70 12.47
N GLY A 282 -17.12 8.10 12.05
CA GLY A 282 -16.53 6.91 12.66
C GLY A 282 -16.18 7.13 14.13
N VAL A 283 -15.50 8.24 14.45
CA VAL A 283 -15.16 8.62 15.83
C VAL A 283 -16.39 8.75 16.71
N SER A 284 -17.42 9.44 16.22
CA SER A 284 -18.66 9.67 16.98
C SER A 284 -19.40 8.39 17.32
N LEU A 285 -19.42 7.42 16.38
CA LEU A 285 -20.07 6.14 16.60
C LEU A 285 -19.44 5.39 17.77
N TYR A 286 -18.12 5.15 17.73
CA TYR A 286 -17.49 4.32 18.75
C TYR A 286 -17.31 5.05 20.08
N SER A 287 -17.12 6.38 20.10
CA SER A 287 -16.98 7.15 21.34
C SER A 287 -18.20 6.99 22.25
N VAL A 288 -19.42 7.05 21.69
CA VAL A 288 -20.65 6.83 22.46
C VAL A 288 -20.73 5.39 22.96
N ALA A 289 -20.36 4.41 22.12
CA ALA A 289 -20.35 3.01 22.51
C ALA A 289 -19.33 2.72 23.63
N LEU A 290 -18.15 3.35 23.59
CA LEU A 290 -17.04 3.15 24.51
C LEU A 290 -17.42 3.46 25.97
N ILE A 291 -18.07 4.62 26.21
CA ILE A 291 -18.50 5.02 27.55
C ILE A 291 -19.69 4.22 28.09
N LEU A 292 -20.54 3.69 27.19
CA LEU A 292 -21.70 2.90 27.56
C LEU A 292 -21.36 1.43 27.81
N TYR A 293 -20.33 0.90 27.17
CA TYR A 293 -20.02 -0.52 27.16
C TYR A 293 -19.79 -1.16 28.54
N PRO A 294 -18.93 -0.62 29.43
CA PRO A 294 -18.51 -1.35 30.64
C PRO A 294 -19.62 -1.48 31.69
N ALA A 295 -20.61 -0.58 31.70
CA ALA A 295 -21.64 -0.51 32.75
C ALA A 295 -23.08 -0.56 32.22
N VAL A 296 -23.39 0.21 31.18
CA VAL A 296 -24.76 0.33 30.66
C VAL A 296 -25.08 -0.86 29.77
N TRP A 297 -24.14 -1.26 28.91
CA TRP A 297 -24.33 -2.38 28.00
C TRP A 297 -24.22 -3.74 28.70
N LEU A 298 -23.17 -3.94 29.50
CA LEU A 298 -22.84 -5.20 30.17
C LEU A 298 -23.41 -5.34 31.60
N GLY A 299 -24.18 -4.36 32.06
CA GLY A 299 -24.80 -4.33 33.39
C GLY A 299 -23.93 -3.72 34.50
N GLN A 300 -24.52 -3.48 35.67
CA GLN A 300 -23.86 -2.75 36.76
C GLN A 300 -22.88 -3.59 37.60
N LYS A 301 -23.07 -4.91 37.66
CA LYS A 301 -22.20 -5.81 38.43
C LYS A 301 -20.82 -5.88 37.76
N GLY A 302 -19.76 -5.57 38.50
CA GLY A 302 -18.38 -5.54 37.99
C GLY A 302 -18.07 -4.37 37.05
N ALA A 303 -18.98 -3.41 36.89
CA ALA A 303 -18.84 -2.29 35.95
C ALA A 303 -17.54 -1.48 36.14
N THR A 304 -17.16 -1.20 37.40
CA THR A 304 -15.93 -0.45 37.69
C THR A 304 -14.70 -1.17 37.17
N LEU A 305 -14.53 -2.47 37.46
CA LEU A 305 -13.37 -3.22 37.01
C LEU A 305 -13.31 -3.29 35.48
N ARG A 306 -14.44 -3.51 34.82
CA ARG A 306 -14.52 -3.49 33.36
C ARG A 306 -14.17 -2.12 32.78
N ALA A 307 -14.62 -1.03 33.41
CA ALA A 307 -14.26 0.33 32.98
C ALA A 307 -12.75 0.57 33.15
N VAL A 308 -12.16 0.18 34.30
CA VAL A 308 -10.70 0.28 34.52
C VAL A 308 -9.93 -0.44 33.43
N VAL A 309 -10.25 -1.72 33.18
CA VAL A 309 -9.54 -2.52 32.16
C VAL A 309 -9.76 -1.92 30.77
N LEU A 310 -10.99 -1.50 30.44
CA LEU A 310 -11.30 -0.93 29.14
C LEU A 310 -10.53 0.37 28.88
N PHE A 311 -10.52 1.32 29.80
CA PHE A 311 -9.83 2.61 29.59
C PHE A 311 -8.31 2.49 29.75
N ALA A 312 -7.80 1.62 30.62
CA ALA A 312 -6.35 1.38 30.71
C ALA A 312 -5.81 0.71 29.44
N VAL A 313 -6.49 -0.33 28.93
CA VAL A 313 -6.02 -1.11 27.77
C VAL A 313 -6.45 -0.48 26.45
N ALA A 314 -7.76 -0.33 26.21
CA ALA A 314 -8.23 0.23 24.93
C ALA A 314 -7.96 1.73 24.85
N GLY A 315 -8.19 2.49 25.92
CA GLY A 315 -7.96 3.92 25.94
C GLY A 315 -6.47 4.28 25.87
N TRP A 316 -5.72 4.05 26.94
CA TRP A 316 -4.35 4.54 27.07
C TRP A 316 -3.33 3.73 26.27
N ILE A 317 -3.29 2.39 26.44
CA ILE A 317 -2.34 1.55 25.68
C ILE A 317 -2.67 1.59 24.18
N GLY A 318 -3.95 1.43 23.80
CA GLY A 318 -4.39 1.50 22.41
C GLY A 318 -4.02 2.82 21.74
N SER A 319 -4.25 3.94 22.43
CA SER A 319 -3.89 5.26 21.89
C SER A 319 -2.38 5.44 21.73
N ALA A 320 -1.58 5.02 22.72
CA ALA A 320 -0.12 5.06 22.64
C ALA A 320 0.43 4.23 21.47
N MET A 321 -0.13 3.04 21.23
CA MET A 321 0.25 2.19 20.09
C MET A 321 -0.14 2.83 18.75
N GLY A 322 -1.31 3.48 18.68
CA GLY A 322 -1.75 4.20 17.48
C GLY A 322 -0.85 5.37 17.12
N VAL A 323 -0.53 6.22 18.10
CA VAL A 323 0.41 7.33 17.91
C VAL A 323 1.80 6.82 17.55
N GLY A 324 2.31 5.81 18.26
CA GLY A 324 3.64 5.24 17.98
C GLY A 324 3.75 4.69 16.56
N MET A 325 2.75 3.96 16.08
CA MET A 325 2.70 3.47 14.70
C MET A 325 2.67 4.61 13.68
N ALA A 326 1.89 5.65 13.94
CA ALA A 326 1.73 6.79 13.03
C ALA A 326 2.93 7.75 13.01
N GLN A 327 3.79 7.73 14.02
CA GLN A 327 5.04 8.49 14.03
C GLN A 327 6.04 7.96 13.00
N ASP A 328 6.07 6.65 12.81
CA ASP A 328 6.99 5.99 11.88
C ASP A 328 6.42 5.92 10.45
N LEU A 329 5.11 6.15 10.29
CA LEU A 329 4.36 5.92 9.05
C LEU A 329 3.53 7.16 8.67
N ASN A 330 3.81 7.76 7.52
CA ASN A 330 3.11 8.95 7.02
C ASN A 330 1.66 8.69 6.55
N GLU A 331 1.21 7.44 6.60
CA GLU A 331 -0.15 7.03 6.25
C GLU A 331 -0.59 5.79 7.05
N VAL A 332 -1.90 5.55 7.11
CA VAL A 332 -2.45 4.36 7.79
C VAL A 332 -2.18 3.13 6.91
N PRO A 333 -1.42 2.12 7.38
CA PRO A 333 -1.07 0.97 6.55
C PRO A 333 -2.30 0.16 6.14
N ARG A 334 -2.41 -0.13 4.85
CA ARG A 334 -3.46 -1.01 4.31
C ARG A 334 -3.48 -2.37 5.01
N THR A 335 -2.30 -2.92 5.31
CA THR A 335 -2.12 -4.18 6.03
C THR A 335 -2.70 -4.12 7.44
N PHE A 336 -2.49 -3.02 8.17
CA PHE A 336 -3.08 -2.80 9.48
C PHE A 336 -4.61 -2.76 9.41
N VAL A 337 -5.19 -2.01 8.46
CA VAL A 337 -6.65 -1.96 8.28
C VAL A 337 -7.21 -3.35 7.98
N VAL A 338 -6.58 -4.14 7.12
CA VAL A 338 -7.03 -5.51 6.82
C VAL A 338 -6.98 -6.40 8.06
N LEU A 339 -5.86 -6.40 8.80
CA LEU A 339 -5.70 -7.20 10.02
C LEU A 339 -6.69 -6.80 11.12
N ALA A 340 -6.84 -5.50 11.37
CA ALA A 340 -7.82 -4.97 12.31
C ALA A 340 -9.25 -5.35 11.87
N GLY A 341 -9.54 -5.33 10.57
CA GLY A 341 -10.81 -5.77 10.00
C GLY A 341 -11.11 -7.25 10.28
N MET A 342 -10.12 -8.12 10.11
CA MET A 342 -10.24 -9.54 10.47
C MET A 342 -10.57 -9.71 11.95
N VAL A 343 -9.90 -8.97 12.83
CA VAL A 343 -10.16 -8.99 14.29
C VAL A 343 -11.57 -8.48 14.62
N MET A 344 -12.03 -7.40 13.96
CA MET A 344 -13.36 -6.83 14.17
C MET A 344 -14.49 -7.76 13.70
N ILE A 345 -14.26 -8.52 12.63
CA ILE A 345 -15.24 -9.46 12.06
C ILE A 345 -15.21 -10.81 12.79
N PHE A 346 -14.07 -11.18 13.39
CA PHE A 346 -13.86 -12.48 14.04
C PHE A 346 -14.97 -12.87 15.04
N PRO A 347 -15.47 -12.02 15.96
CA PRO A 347 -16.54 -12.41 16.88
C PRO A 347 -17.90 -12.68 16.20
N ALA A 348 -18.14 -12.08 15.04
CA ALA A 348 -19.32 -12.34 14.23
C ALA A 348 -19.14 -13.61 13.39
N LEU A 349 -17.98 -13.73 12.73
CA LEU A 349 -17.61 -14.90 11.94
C LEU A 349 -17.55 -16.16 12.79
N TRP A 350 -16.95 -16.11 13.97
CA TRP A 350 -16.88 -17.22 14.92
C TRP A 350 -18.26 -17.72 15.35
N ARG A 351 -19.26 -16.83 15.50
CA ARG A 351 -20.65 -17.23 15.76
C ARG A 351 -21.25 -17.99 14.59
N VAL A 352 -21.03 -17.51 13.36
CA VAL A 352 -21.48 -18.20 12.15
C VAL A 352 -20.80 -19.56 12.00
N ILE A 353 -19.46 -19.60 12.14
CA ILE A 353 -18.64 -20.82 12.10
C ILE A 353 -19.12 -21.83 13.14
N LYS A 354 -19.36 -21.40 14.39
CA LYS A 354 -19.80 -22.29 15.47
C LYS A 354 -21.13 -22.99 15.15
N HIS A 355 -22.05 -22.30 14.47
CA HIS A 355 -23.37 -22.83 14.13
C HIS A 355 -23.44 -23.51 12.74
N ARG A 356 -22.47 -23.30 11.86
CA ARG A 356 -22.44 -23.82 10.47
C ARG A 356 -21.15 -24.61 10.16
N LYS A 357 -20.58 -25.31 11.15
CA LYS A 357 -19.31 -26.04 10.99
C LYS A 357 -19.31 -27.00 9.80
N ARG A 358 -20.41 -27.73 9.57
CA ARG A 358 -20.51 -28.70 8.46
C ARG A 358 -20.47 -28.02 7.10
N GLU A 359 -21.22 -26.93 6.93
CA GLU A 359 -21.25 -26.13 5.70
C GLU A 359 -19.88 -25.50 5.41
N LEU A 360 -19.22 -24.97 6.45
CA LEU A 360 -17.89 -24.38 6.31
C LEU A 360 -16.83 -25.42 5.90
N ILE A 361 -16.85 -26.61 6.47
CA ILE A 361 -15.93 -27.69 6.10
C ILE A 361 -16.10 -28.06 4.63
N VAL A 362 -17.35 -28.17 4.16
CA VAL A 362 -17.65 -28.48 2.76
C VAL A 362 -17.18 -27.33 1.85
N CYS A 363 -17.51 -26.08 2.17
CA CYS A 363 -17.06 -24.92 1.40
C CYS A 363 -15.54 -24.78 1.35
N VAL A 364 -14.85 -25.01 2.48
CA VAL A 364 -13.38 -24.96 2.54
C VAL A 364 -12.80 -26.10 1.72
N ALA A 365 -13.29 -27.33 1.84
CA ALA A 365 -12.82 -28.48 1.05
C ALA A 365 -13.04 -28.29 -0.46
N VAL A 366 -14.18 -27.74 -0.85
CA VAL A 366 -14.46 -27.38 -2.26
C VAL A 366 -13.57 -26.24 -2.71
N ALA A 367 -13.39 -25.18 -1.89
CA ALA A 367 -12.54 -24.05 -2.24
C ALA A 367 -11.06 -24.45 -2.33
N THR A 368 -10.54 -25.28 -1.42
CA THR A 368 -9.17 -25.82 -1.50
C THR A 368 -9.03 -26.78 -2.67
N GLY A 369 -10.04 -27.61 -2.96
CA GLY A 369 -10.07 -28.45 -4.17
C GLY A 369 -10.01 -27.61 -5.45
N CYS A 370 -10.81 -26.55 -5.54
CA CYS A 370 -10.83 -25.62 -6.66
C CYS A 370 -9.53 -24.79 -6.76
N LEU A 371 -8.96 -24.36 -5.64
CA LEU A 371 -7.69 -23.61 -5.59
C LEU A 371 -6.51 -24.51 -5.96
N ALA A 372 -6.46 -25.74 -5.47
CA ALA A 372 -5.44 -26.71 -5.85
C ALA A 372 -5.54 -27.05 -7.35
N TRP A 373 -6.76 -27.22 -7.86
CA TRP A 373 -7.02 -27.40 -9.29
C TRP A 373 -6.61 -26.17 -10.12
N TYR A 374 -6.95 -24.96 -9.66
CA TYR A 374 -6.57 -23.71 -10.29
C TYR A 374 -5.05 -23.52 -10.30
N GLN A 375 -4.36 -23.74 -9.19
CA GLN A 375 -2.90 -23.61 -9.09
C GLN A 375 -2.17 -24.68 -9.92
N PHE A 376 -2.70 -25.90 -9.96
CA PHE A 376 -2.16 -26.96 -10.81
C PHE A 376 -2.30 -26.61 -12.30
N ARG A 377 -3.40 -25.95 -12.70
CA ARG A 377 -3.64 -25.55 -14.09
C ARG A 377 -2.96 -24.23 -14.49
N ASN A 378 -2.82 -23.30 -13.55
CA ASN A 378 -2.36 -21.92 -13.76
C ASN A 378 -1.08 -21.62 -12.97
N LYS A 379 -0.06 -22.47 -13.06
CA LYS A 379 1.29 -22.12 -12.59
C LYS A 379 1.72 -20.85 -13.36
N PRO A 380 1.82 -19.67 -12.71
CA PRO A 380 2.08 -18.44 -13.44
C PRO A 380 3.58 -18.35 -13.77
N GLU A 381 3.91 -18.22 -15.06
CA GLU A 381 5.28 -17.94 -15.55
C GLU A 381 5.77 -16.51 -15.22
N SER A 382 4.92 -15.62 -14.70
CA SER A 382 5.15 -14.17 -14.79
C SER A 382 5.93 -13.53 -13.64
N SER A 383 6.07 -14.13 -12.45
CA SER A 383 6.90 -13.52 -11.39
C SER A 383 8.39 -13.71 -11.64
N ASN A 384 8.78 -14.89 -12.15
CA ASN A 384 10.18 -15.21 -12.45
C ASN A 384 10.66 -14.48 -13.71
N ALA A 385 9.77 -14.20 -14.67
CA ALA A 385 10.15 -13.51 -15.91
C ALA A 385 10.51 -12.03 -15.69
N ILE A 386 9.79 -11.30 -14.83
CA ILE A 386 10.10 -9.89 -14.51
C ILE A 386 11.43 -9.79 -13.74
N ASP A 387 11.66 -10.74 -12.83
CA ASP A 387 12.91 -10.84 -12.06
C ASP A 387 14.09 -11.18 -12.99
N SER A 388 13.89 -12.15 -13.90
CA SER A 388 14.89 -12.56 -14.90
C SER A 388 15.25 -11.47 -15.91
N ILE A 389 14.27 -10.70 -16.42
CA ILE A 389 14.55 -9.56 -17.34
C ILE A 389 15.35 -8.47 -16.62
N SER A 390 15.05 -8.21 -15.35
CA SER A 390 15.77 -7.21 -14.54
C SER A 390 17.20 -7.66 -14.27
N LEU A 391 17.39 -8.92 -13.85
CA LEU A 391 18.71 -9.53 -13.68
C LEU A 391 19.51 -9.52 -14.99
N GLY A 392 18.88 -9.86 -16.12
CA GLY A 392 19.53 -9.83 -17.43
C GLY A 392 20.00 -8.44 -17.85
N ARG A 393 19.22 -7.40 -17.50
CA ARG A 393 19.63 -6.00 -17.71
C ARG A 393 20.83 -5.64 -16.84
N GLU A 394 20.87 -6.10 -15.58
CA GLU A 394 22.02 -5.88 -14.69
C GLU A 394 23.27 -6.56 -15.23
N VAL A 395 23.16 -7.82 -15.68
CA VAL A 395 24.25 -8.56 -16.33
C VAL A 395 24.76 -7.81 -17.56
N TYR A 396 23.86 -7.31 -18.42
CA TYR A 396 24.24 -6.52 -19.60
C TYR A 396 25.10 -5.30 -19.24
N ILE A 397 24.78 -4.65 -18.12
CA ILE A 397 25.49 -3.46 -17.63
C ILE A 397 26.82 -3.86 -16.99
N SER A 398 26.81 -4.85 -16.09
CA SER A 398 27.99 -5.27 -15.33
C SER A 398 29.07 -5.88 -16.21
N GLU A 399 28.66 -6.60 -17.27
CA GLU A 399 29.56 -7.20 -18.25
C GLU A 399 30.08 -6.21 -19.30
N GLY A 400 29.70 -4.93 -19.17
CA GLY A 400 30.19 -3.86 -20.04
C GLY A 400 29.74 -4.02 -21.49
N CYS A 401 28.69 -4.79 -21.78
CA CYS A 401 28.19 -5.01 -23.14
C CYS A 401 27.89 -3.69 -23.86
N LEU A 402 27.48 -2.67 -23.10
CA LEU A 402 27.20 -1.31 -23.57
C LEU A 402 28.39 -0.60 -24.26
N HIS A 403 29.63 -1.04 -24.01
CA HIS A 403 30.83 -0.46 -24.62
C HIS A 403 30.99 -0.81 -26.11
N CYS A 404 30.36 -1.89 -26.55
CA CYS A 404 30.37 -2.32 -27.94
C CYS A 404 28.96 -2.27 -28.57
N HIS A 405 27.93 -2.54 -27.79
CA HIS A 405 26.55 -2.68 -28.24
C HIS A 405 25.67 -1.60 -27.62
N SER A 406 24.92 -0.87 -28.44
CA SER A 406 23.87 0.03 -27.96
C SER A 406 22.53 -0.70 -27.85
N CYS A 407 21.65 -0.22 -26.98
CA CYS A 407 20.23 -0.59 -26.96
C CYS A 407 19.38 0.59 -27.40
N TYR A 408 19.75 1.23 -28.52
CA TYR A 408 19.06 2.39 -29.05
C TYR A 408 19.15 2.51 -30.58
N VAL A 409 18.12 1.99 -31.26
CA VAL A 409 17.92 2.22 -32.70
C VAL A 409 17.63 3.70 -32.94
N ARG A 410 18.46 4.37 -33.74
CA ARG A 410 18.31 5.81 -34.01
C ARG A 410 17.24 6.07 -35.07
N PRO A 411 16.22 6.90 -34.77
CA PRO A 411 15.22 7.29 -35.76
C PRO A 411 15.83 7.95 -36.99
N GLY A 412 15.29 7.64 -38.18
CA GLY A 412 15.68 8.30 -39.44
C GLY A 412 17.03 7.88 -40.03
N THR A 413 17.70 6.87 -39.47
CA THR A 413 18.97 6.35 -40.00
C THR A 413 18.81 4.95 -40.59
N ARG A 414 19.89 4.41 -41.18
CA ARG A 414 19.94 3.02 -41.65
C ARG A 414 19.76 2.00 -40.52
N ASP A 415 19.92 2.40 -39.25
CA ASP A 415 19.67 1.55 -38.09
C ASP A 415 18.25 0.98 -38.09
N VAL A 416 17.28 1.74 -38.58
CA VAL A 416 15.88 1.28 -38.64
C VAL A 416 15.78 0.05 -39.54
N LEU A 417 16.37 0.12 -40.74
CA LEU A 417 16.39 -1.01 -41.67
C LEU A 417 17.17 -2.20 -41.09
N LEU A 418 18.32 -1.95 -40.48
CA LEU A 418 19.20 -3.02 -39.99
C LEU A 418 18.61 -3.70 -38.74
N TRP A 419 18.25 -2.91 -37.73
CA TRP A 419 18.06 -3.40 -36.37
C TRP A 419 16.59 -3.46 -35.93
N GLY A 420 15.70 -2.66 -36.54
CA GLY A 420 14.26 -2.70 -36.26
C GLY A 420 13.62 -1.34 -36.02
N PRO A 421 12.39 -1.29 -35.49
CA PRO A 421 11.71 -0.03 -35.20
C PRO A 421 12.46 0.84 -34.19
N ALA A 422 12.56 2.14 -34.46
CA ALA A 422 13.16 3.08 -33.53
C ALA A 422 12.21 3.47 -32.40
N ARG A 423 12.77 3.80 -31.23
CA ARG A 423 12.05 4.42 -30.10
C ARG A 423 12.33 5.93 -30.07
N SER A 424 11.43 6.71 -29.47
CA SER A 424 11.68 8.14 -29.27
C SER A 424 12.80 8.35 -28.24
N VAL A 425 13.59 9.42 -28.43
CA VAL A 425 14.65 9.82 -27.49
C VAL A 425 14.08 10.00 -26.08
N ASP A 426 12.90 10.62 -25.96
CA ASP A 426 12.23 10.91 -24.68
C ASP A 426 11.91 9.67 -23.84
N LEU A 427 11.70 8.52 -24.48
CA LEU A 427 11.46 7.26 -23.77
C LEU A 427 12.77 6.71 -23.21
N VAL A 428 13.85 6.82 -23.97
CA VAL A 428 15.15 6.23 -23.64
C VAL A 428 15.88 7.05 -22.58
N THR A 429 15.71 8.38 -22.57
CA THR A 429 16.28 9.26 -21.53
C THR A 429 15.63 9.10 -20.16
N LYS A 430 14.46 8.46 -20.08
CA LYS A 430 13.79 8.11 -18.81
C LYS A 430 14.33 6.83 -18.18
N GLU A 431 15.13 6.04 -18.91
CA GLU A 431 15.74 4.83 -18.36
C GLU A 431 16.85 5.17 -17.36
N SER A 432 17.10 4.29 -16.38
CA SER A 432 18.15 4.44 -15.38
C SER A 432 18.91 3.11 -15.19
N PRO A 433 20.19 3.00 -15.61
CA PRO A 433 20.92 3.93 -16.48
C PRO A 433 20.44 3.87 -17.93
N VAL A 434 20.74 4.91 -18.71
CA VAL A 434 20.43 4.99 -20.14
C VAL A 434 21.37 4.11 -20.96
N LEU A 435 20.83 3.22 -21.80
CA LEU A 435 21.59 2.25 -22.60
C LEU A 435 21.82 2.68 -24.07
N ILE A 436 22.06 3.96 -24.32
CA ILE A 436 22.30 4.49 -25.69
C ILE A 436 23.65 4.02 -26.27
N GLY A 437 24.61 3.68 -25.42
CA GLY A 437 25.96 3.24 -25.80
C GLY A 437 26.86 4.40 -26.25
N ASN A 438 28.17 4.28 -26.04
CA ASN A 438 29.14 5.32 -26.39
C ASN A 438 29.98 5.02 -27.65
N ARG A 439 30.17 3.73 -27.99
CA ARG A 439 30.93 3.26 -29.15
C ARG A 439 30.20 2.06 -29.76
N ARG A 440 29.84 2.15 -31.05
CA ARG A 440 29.15 1.07 -31.79
C ARG A 440 30.14 0.23 -32.56
N GLN A 441 30.87 -0.59 -31.83
CA GLN A 441 31.74 -1.60 -32.44
C GLN A 441 30.93 -2.83 -32.89
N GLY A 442 29.88 -3.17 -32.13
CA GLY A 442 28.91 -4.20 -32.47
C GLY A 442 27.56 -3.66 -32.95
N PRO A 443 26.66 -4.54 -33.43
CA PRO A 443 25.30 -4.17 -33.79
C PRO A 443 24.52 -3.66 -32.58
N ASP A 444 23.50 -2.85 -32.85
CA ASP A 444 22.53 -2.46 -31.83
C ASP A 444 21.70 -3.68 -31.41
N LEU A 445 21.49 -3.82 -30.10
CA LEU A 445 20.81 -4.94 -29.48
C LEU A 445 19.40 -4.58 -28.99
N LEU A 446 18.92 -3.36 -29.24
CA LEU A 446 17.51 -3.04 -28.99
C LEU A 446 16.65 -4.03 -29.78
N GLN A 447 15.86 -4.81 -29.05
CA GLN A 447 14.94 -5.79 -29.63
C GLN A 447 15.63 -6.82 -30.53
N VAL A 448 16.86 -7.22 -30.20
CA VAL A 448 17.55 -8.29 -30.94
C VAL A 448 16.74 -9.60 -30.95
N GLY A 449 15.84 -9.83 -29.99
CA GLY A 449 14.85 -10.92 -30.01
C GLY A 449 13.91 -10.93 -31.23
N LEU A 450 13.75 -9.81 -31.94
CA LEU A 450 13.04 -9.76 -33.23
C LEU A 450 13.85 -10.38 -34.38
N ARG A 451 15.16 -10.53 -34.20
CA ARG A 451 16.12 -10.86 -35.25
C ARG A 451 16.90 -12.14 -34.97
N ARG A 452 17.01 -12.56 -33.70
CA ARG A 452 17.75 -13.74 -33.26
C ARG A 452 16.91 -14.50 -32.24
N SER A 453 16.97 -15.83 -32.30
CA SER A 453 16.31 -16.71 -31.33
C SER A 453 17.11 -16.76 -30.02
N ARG A 454 16.46 -17.25 -28.95
CA ARG A 454 17.12 -17.49 -27.66
C ARG A 454 18.29 -18.45 -27.78
N ARG A 455 18.12 -19.56 -28.52
CA ARG A 455 19.17 -20.57 -28.71
C ARG A 455 20.35 -20.03 -29.52
N TRP A 456 20.07 -19.23 -30.56
CA TRP A 456 21.10 -18.54 -31.32
C TRP A 456 21.89 -17.58 -30.43
N MET A 457 21.21 -16.75 -29.62
CA MET A 457 21.87 -15.82 -28.70
C MET A 457 22.74 -16.56 -27.68
N ARG A 458 22.20 -17.61 -27.05
CA ARG A 458 22.93 -18.47 -26.12
C ARG A 458 24.19 -19.06 -26.75
N GLN A 459 24.08 -19.67 -27.93
CA GLN A 459 25.24 -20.22 -28.63
C GLN A 459 26.24 -19.14 -29.03
N HIS A 460 25.76 -17.95 -29.42
CA HIS A 460 26.64 -16.83 -29.77
C HIS A 460 27.39 -16.27 -28.55
N PHE A 461 26.78 -16.25 -27.37
CA PHE A 461 27.48 -15.87 -26.14
C PHE A 461 28.52 -16.91 -25.72
N ILE A 462 28.24 -18.21 -25.91
CA ILE A 462 29.16 -19.29 -25.56
C ILE A 462 30.36 -19.32 -26.52
N ASP A 463 30.11 -19.31 -27.82
CA ASP A 463 31.15 -19.31 -28.85
C ASP A 463 30.76 -18.36 -30.00
N PRO A 464 31.12 -17.07 -29.91
CA PRO A 464 30.80 -16.09 -30.93
C PRO A 464 31.34 -16.44 -32.32
N SER A 465 32.49 -17.13 -32.37
CA SER A 465 33.19 -17.46 -33.61
C SER A 465 32.52 -18.58 -34.40
N SER A 466 31.79 -19.47 -33.71
CA SER A 466 31.02 -20.56 -34.34
C SER A 466 29.88 -20.07 -35.24
N LEU A 467 29.31 -18.89 -34.93
CA LEU A 467 28.18 -18.30 -35.65
C LEU A 467 28.57 -17.07 -36.48
N SER A 468 29.59 -16.34 -36.05
CA SER A 468 30.12 -15.15 -36.73
C SER A 468 31.63 -15.33 -36.89
N PRO A 469 32.08 -15.89 -38.02
CA PRO A 469 33.51 -16.03 -38.30
C PRO A 469 34.22 -14.67 -38.19
N HIS A 470 35.40 -14.67 -37.55
CA HIS A 470 36.19 -13.46 -37.26
C HIS A 470 35.53 -12.47 -36.28
N SER A 471 34.56 -12.90 -35.48
CA SER A 471 34.02 -12.09 -34.39
C SER A 471 35.13 -11.68 -33.40
N THR A 472 35.17 -10.39 -33.05
CA THR A 472 36.02 -9.85 -31.98
C THR A 472 35.34 -9.90 -30.61
N MET A 473 34.08 -10.36 -30.55
CA MET A 473 33.34 -10.52 -29.29
C MET A 473 33.98 -11.63 -28.44
N PRO A 474 34.25 -11.40 -27.15
CA PRO A 474 34.75 -12.45 -26.26
C PRO A 474 33.65 -13.48 -25.96
N SER A 475 34.06 -14.67 -25.53
CA SER A 475 33.14 -15.67 -24.99
C SER A 475 32.64 -15.26 -23.61
N TYR A 476 31.34 -15.45 -23.38
CA TYR A 476 30.65 -15.28 -22.10
C TYR A 476 30.10 -16.63 -21.60
N ALA A 477 30.71 -17.75 -21.97
CA ALA A 477 30.25 -19.09 -21.60
C ALA A 477 30.07 -19.28 -20.09
N TYR A 478 30.90 -18.63 -19.26
CA TYR A 478 30.83 -18.70 -17.80
C TYR A 478 29.52 -18.15 -17.22
N LEU A 479 28.79 -17.27 -17.93
CA LEU A 479 27.49 -16.79 -17.47
C LEU A 479 26.43 -17.89 -17.50
N PHE A 480 26.62 -18.94 -18.29
CA PHE A 480 25.69 -20.06 -18.40
C PHE A 480 26.00 -21.20 -17.42
N GLU A 481 26.95 -21.00 -16.50
CA GLU A 481 27.14 -21.87 -15.34
C GLU A 481 26.07 -21.64 -14.26
N ASP A 482 25.38 -20.48 -14.32
CA ASP A 482 24.28 -20.11 -13.45
C ASP A 482 23.15 -19.39 -14.22
N GLU A 483 22.23 -18.77 -13.49
CA GLU A 483 21.04 -18.12 -14.04
C GLU A 483 21.31 -16.82 -14.81
N ARG A 484 22.52 -16.24 -14.71
CA ARG A 484 22.85 -14.95 -15.34
C ARG A 484 22.79 -15.02 -16.86
N GLY A 485 23.29 -16.10 -17.45
CA GLY A 485 23.31 -16.28 -18.91
C GLY A 485 21.92 -16.37 -19.51
N GLU A 486 21.03 -17.16 -18.90
CA GLU A 486 19.64 -17.26 -19.34
C GLU A 486 18.87 -15.95 -19.09
N ALA A 487 19.13 -15.26 -17.97
CA ALA A 487 18.56 -13.95 -17.69
C ALA A 487 18.96 -12.89 -18.74
N LEU A 488 20.23 -12.85 -19.14
CA LEU A 488 20.71 -11.98 -20.22
C LEU A 488 20.01 -12.26 -21.55
N VAL A 489 19.84 -13.54 -21.88
CA VAL A 489 19.09 -13.96 -23.08
C VAL A 489 17.64 -13.51 -23.01
N GLU A 490 16.96 -13.64 -21.87
CA GLU A 490 15.57 -13.18 -21.71
C GLU A 490 15.42 -11.66 -21.82
N PHE A 491 16.33 -10.89 -21.21
CA PHE A 491 16.36 -9.43 -21.35
C PHE A 491 16.47 -9.01 -22.82
N LEU A 492 17.38 -9.63 -23.58
CA LEU A 492 17.59 -9.32 -25.00
C LEU A 492 16.51 -9.88 -25.93
N ALA A 493 15.86 -10.98 -25.52
CA ALA A 493 14.74 -11.57 -26.24
C ALA A 493 13.44 -10.78 -26.06
N ALA A 494 13.35 -9.88 -25.08
CA ALA A 494 12.14 -9.12 -24.79
C ALA A 494 11.86 -8.03 -25.86
N PHE A 495 10.64 -8.03 -26.39
CA PHE A 495 10.14 -7.01 -27.33
C PHE A 495 8.62 -6.86 -27.23
N ASP A 496 8.09 -5.75 -27.76
CA ASP A 496 6.64 -5.51 -27.87
C ASP A 496 6.08 -6.16 -29.14
N GLN A 497 4.91 -6.79 -29.07
CA GLN A 497 4.20 -7.37 -30.23
C GLN A 497 3.96 -6.36 -31.36
N GLN A 498 3.76 -5.08 -31.04
CA GLN A 498 3.63 -4.03 -32.03
C GLN A 498 4.92 -3.84 -32.83
N ASP A 499 6.08 -4.01 -32.20
CA ASP A 499 7.38 -3.86 -32.87
C ASP A 499 7.70 -5.06 -33.75
N LEU A 500 7.23 -6.26 -33.39
CA LEU A 500 7.25 -7.42 -34.29
C LEU A 500 6.45 -7.15 -35.56
N ALA A 501 5.21 -6.67 -35.43
CA ALA A 501 4.36 -6.36 -36.58
C ALA A 501 5.00 -5.31 -37.50
N LYS A 502 5.56 -4.22 -36.92
CA LYS A 502 6.30 -3.21 -37.68
C LYS A 502 7.51 -3.81 -38.39
N ARG A 503 8.30 -4.65 -37.71
CA ARG A 503 9.48 -5.27 -38.30
C ARG A 503 9.11 -6.18 -39.48
N GLN A 504 8.06 -7.00 -39.33
CA GLN A 504 7.56 -7.84 -40.42
C GLN A 504 7.14 -7.00 -41.62
N GLN A 505 6.36 -5.93 -41.39
CA GLN A 505 5.97 -5.01 -42.46
C GLN A 505 7.18 -4.41 -43.19
N MET A 506 8.20 -3.97 -42.44
CA MET A 506 9.44 -3.44 -43.03
C MET A 506 10.16 -4.47 -43.90
N ILE A 507 10.24 -5.73 -43.45
CA ILE A 507 10.85 -6.83 -44.23
C ILE A 507 10.06 -7.07 -45.52
N TYR A 508 8.73 -7.09 -45.45
CA TYR A 508 7.86 -7.29 -46.62
C TYR A 508 7.88 -6.11 -47.61
N GLN A 509 8.22 -4.91 -47.17
CA GLN A 509 8.38 -3.75 -48.05
C GLN A 509 9.79 -3.64 -48.64
N TRP A 510 10.79 -4.28 -48.02
CA TRP A 510 12.16 -4.24 -48.50
C TRP A 510 12.35 -5.09 -49.76
N ALA A 511 13.17 -4.57 -50.68
CA ALA A 511 13.72 -5.28 -51.82
C ALA A 511 15.16 -4.79 -52.07
N PRO A 512 16.06 -5.64 -52.59
CA PRO A 512 17.41 -5.20 -52.93
C PRO A 512 17.36 -4.20 -54.09
N SER A 513 18.24 -3.21 -54.08
CA SER A 513 18.31 -2.16 -55.10
C SER A 513 18.34 -2.73 -56.52
N ALA A 514 17.50 -2.18 -57.41
CA ALA A 514 17.44 -2.59 -58.80
C ALA A 514 18.75 -2.33 -59.56
N ALA A 515 19.51 -1.30 -59.15
CA ALA A 515 20.77 -0.92 -59.78
C ALA A 515 21.94 -1.89 -59.53
N THR A 516 21.78 -2.82 -58.60
CA THR A 516 22.85 -3.72 -58.17
C THR A 516 22.72 -5.09 -58.84
N SER A 517 23.80 -5.68 -59.36
CA SER A 517 23.80 -7.03 -59.93
C SER A 517 24.46 -8.06 -58.97
N ALA A 518 24.16 -9.34 -59.18
CA ALA A 518 24.89 -10.43 -58.56
C ALA A 518 26.35 -10.44 -59.08
N LYS A 519 27.27 -10.86 -58.21
CA LYS A 519 28.70 -11.03 -58.52
C LYS A 519 28.97 -12.45 -59.03
N SER A 520 30.25 -12.84 -59.13
CA SER A 520 30.65 -14.16 -59.63
C SER A 520 30.19 -15.31 -58.72
N GLN A 521 30.15 -16.52 -59.28
CA GLN A 521 29.80 -17.71 -58.53
C GLN A 521 30.82 -18.02 -57.42
N GLU A 522 32.11 -17.73 -57.64
CA GLU A 522 33.16 -17.90 -56.62
C GLU A 522 32.87 -17.02 -55.40
N ARG A 523 32.44 -15.77 -55.63
CA ARG A 523 32.01 -14.89 -54.53
C ARG A 523 30.78 -15.42 -53.81
N GLY A 524 29.83 -16.02 -54.54
CA GLY A 524 28.67 -16.67 -53.95
C GLY A 524 29.04 -17.85 -53.05
N HIS A 525 29.98 -18.68 -53.50
CA HIS A 525 30.53 -19.78 -52.70
C HIS A 525 31.25 -19.26 -51.45
N GLU A 526 32.12 -18.26 -51.58
CA GLU A 526 32.82 -17.64 -50.44
C GLU A 526 31.84 -17.10 -49.40
N LEU A 527 30.81 -16.37 -49.84
CA LEU A 527 29.77 -15.85 -48.95
C LEU A 527 28.99 -16.99 -48.27
N PHE A 528 28.66 -18.06 -49.00
CA PHE A 528 27.93 -19.20 -48.46
C PHE A 528 28.77 -19.94 -47.41
N THR A 529 30.06 -20.16 -47.68
CA THR A 529 31.01 -20.76 -46.75
C THR A 529 31.10 -19.95 -45.45
N ASN A 530 31.20 -18.63 -45.55
CA ASN A 530 31.39 -17.77 -44.38
C ASN A 530 30.11 -17.51 -43.56
N HIS A 531 28.93 -17.70 -44.14
CA HIS A 531 27.67 -17.28 -43.50
C HIS A 531 26.64 -18.39 -43.31
N CYS A 532 26.70 -19.46 -44.11
CA CYS A 532 25.61 -20.43 -44.21
C CYS A 532 26.04 -21.85 -43.83
N VAL A 533 27.30 -22.24 -44.08
CA VAL A 533 27.78 -23.63 -43.91
C VAL A 533 27.69 -24.14 -42.47
N CYS A 534 27.88 -23.28 -41.46
CA CYS A 534 27.82 -23.70 -40.06
C CYS A 534 26.48 -24.36 -39.68
N CYS A 535 25.39 -23.99 -40.37
CA CYS A 535 24.06 -24.57 -40.19
C CYS A 535 23.64 -25.44 -41.38
N HIS A 536 23.85 -24.98 -42.61
CA HIS A 536 23.34 -25.66 -43.80
C HIS A 536 24.29 -26.73 -44.39
N GLY A 537 25.53 -26.83 -43.90
CA GLY A 537 26.55 -27.73 -44.44
C GLY A 537 27.13 -27.26 -45.77
N GLU A 538 28.29 -27.79 -46.17
CA GLU A 538 28.99 -27.39 -47.41
C GLU A 538 28.14 -27.60 -48.67
N GLN A 539 27.30 -28.63 -48.67
CA GLN A 539 26.42 -28.97 -49.77
C GLN A 539 25.02 -28.36 -49.64
N GLY A 540 24.73 -27.63 -48.56
CA GLY A 540 23.41 -27.03 -48.32
C GLY A 540 22.33 -28.03 -47.86
N LYS A 541 22.69 -29.22 -47.36
CA LYS A 541 21.73 -30.27 -46.98
C LYS A 541 21.10 -30.10 -45.60
N GLY A 542 21.50 -29.07 -44.84
CA GLY A 542 21.00 -28.83 -43.49
C GLY A 542 21.74 -29.64 -42.42
N ASP A 543 22.92 -30.15 -42.74
CA ASP A 543 23.77 -31.04 -41.94
C ASP A 543 25.06 -30.34 -41.46
N GLY A 544 25.01 -29.02 -41.29
CA GLY A 544 26.13 -28.25 -40.74
C GLY A 544 26.45 -28.63 -39.31
N VAL A 545 27.66 -28.28 -38.84
CA VAL A 545 28.17 -28.65 -37.51
C VAL A 545 27.29 -28.17 -36.33
N LEU A 546 26.45 -27.15 -36.54
CA LEU A 546 25.51 -26.65 -35.53
C LEU A 546 24.06 -27.10 -35.77
N ALA A 547 23.77 -27.90 -36.80
CA ALA A 547 22.40 -28.24 -37.21
C ALA A 547 21.55 -28.83 -36.08
N ASP A 548 22.14 -29.68 -35.24
CA ASP A 548 21.46 -30.37 -34.13
C ASP A 548 21.24 -29.48 -32.89
N GLN A 549 21.78 -28.27 -32.85
CA GLN A 549 21.64 -27.36 -31.71
C GLN A 549 20.32 -26.57 -31.73
N TRP A 550 19.65 -26.51 -32.88
CA TRP A 550 18.50 -25.66 -33.14
C TRP A 550 17.17 -26.31 -32.77
N LEU A 551 16.16 -25.48 -32.50
CA LEU A 551 14.82 -25.96 -32.17
C LEU A 551 14.15 -26.63 -33.38
N LYS A 552 14.46 -26.12 -34.58
CA LYS A 552 14.06 -26.71 -35.86
C LYS A 552 15.33 -26.95 -36.68
N PRO A 553 15.47 -28.13 -37.30
CA PRO A 553 16.63 -28.40 -38.13
C PRO A 553 16.72 -27.38 -39.27
N PRO A 554 17.93 -26.97 -39.68
CA PRO A 554 18.12 -26.11 -40.84
C PRO A 554 17.49 -26.73 -42.08
N ALA A 555 16.92 -25.90 -42.95
CA ALA A 555 16.33 -26.40 -44.19
C ALA A 555 17.39 -27.04 -45.08
N ASN A 556 17.06 -28.19 -45.68
CA ASN A 556 17.79 -28.70 -46.83
C ASN A 556 17.51 -27.77 -48.03
N LEU A 557 18.54 -27.05 -48.45
CA LEU A 557 18.51 -26.07 -49.54
C LEU A 557 18.61 -26.72 -50.92
N VAL A 558 18.86 -28.03 -51.00
CA VAL A 558 18.90 -28.83 -52.23
C VAL A 558 17.53 -29.43 -52.50
N ASP A 559 17.01 -30.22 -51.56
CA ASP A 559 15.82 -31.06 -51.76
C ASP A 559 14.52 -30.46 -51.16
N GLY A 560 14.64 -29.44 -50.30
CA GLY A 560 13.51 -28.86 -49.57
C GLY A 560 13.17 -29.62 -48.27
N PRO A 561 12.02 -29.32 -47.64
CA PRO A 561 10.92 -28.50 -48.14
C PRO A 561 11.23 -26.99 -48.08
N PHE A 562 11.03 -26.28 -49.19
CA PHE A 562 11.22 -24.82 -49.30
C PHE A 562 10.07 -24.02 -48.67
N ALA A 563 9.66 -24.36 -47.44
CA ALA A 563 8.43 -23.86 -46.81
C ALA A 563 8.26 -22.33 -46.83
N PHE A 564 9.35 -21.56 -46.73
CA PHE A 564 9.35 -20.10 -46.73
C PHE A 564 9.67 -19.47 -48.09
N THR A 565 10.08 -20.26 -49.09
CA THR A 565 10.59 -19.78 -50.38
C THR A 565 10.12 -20.67 -51.55
N SER A 566 8.92 -21.24 -51.41
CA SER A 566 8.28 -22.12 -52.39
C SER A 566 7.63 -21.36 -53.54
N VAL A 567 7.27 -20.09 -53.32
CA VAL A 567 6.70 -19.21 -54.34
C VAL A 567 7.82 -18.71 -55.26
N ASP A 568 7.60 -18.81 -56.57
CA ASP A 568 8.50 -18.23 -57.56
C ASP A 568 8.22 -16.72 -57.70
N ASP A 569 8.97 -15.93 -56.95
CA ASP A 569 8.94 -14.47 -56.94
C ASP A 569 10.23 -13.84 -57.50
N GLY A 570 10.95 -14.60 -58.34
CA GLY A 570 12.27 -14.20 -58.83
C GLY A 570 13.40 -14.29 -57.78
N GLY A 571 13.11 -14.80 -56.58
CA GLY A 571 14.07 -14.93 -55.48
C GLY A 571 14.02 -13.78 -54.46
N LEU A 572 12.98 -12.94 -54.50
CA LEU A 572 12.80 -11.83 -53.57
C LEU A 572 12.61 -12.32 -52.13
N MET A 573 11.81 -13.35 -51.91
CA MET A 573 11.62 -13.94 -50.58
C MET A 573 12.90 -14.60 -50.09
N LEU A 574 13.66 -15.25 -50.98
CA LEU A 574 14.97 -15.79 -50.63
C LEU A 574 15.95 -14.68 -50.24
N ALA A 575 15.95 -13.55 -50.95
CA ALA A 575 16.74 -12.37 -50.60
C ALA A 575 16.36 -11.83 -49.20
N ARG A 576 15.07 -11.79 -48.87
CA ARG A 576 14.58 -11.36 -47.54
C ARG A 576 15.00 -12.32 -46.44
N VAL A 577 14.90 -13.62 -46.68
CA VAL A 577 15.37 -14.66 -45.75
C VAL A 577 16.87 -14.54 -45.49
N ILE A 578 17.69 -14.36 -46.53
CA ILE A 578 19.14 -14.15 -46.37
C ILE A 578 19.42 -12.85 -45.60
N LYS A 579 18.69 -11.78 -45.93
CA LYS A 579 18.93 -10.45 -45.34
C LYS A 579 18.48 -10.36 -43.88
N PHE A 580 17.34 -10.94 -43.52
CA PHE A 580 16.66 -10.68 -42.25
C PHE A 580 16.34 -11.95 -41.44
N GLY A 581 16.59 -13.14 -42.00
CA GLY A 581 16.31 -14.41 -41.34
C GLY A 581 14.83 -14.77 -41.37
N ILE A 582 14.48 -15.80 -40.59
CA ILE A 582 13.11 -16.27 -40.45
C ILE A 582 12.70 -16.19 -38.98
N TYR A 583 11.81 -15.25 -38.67
CA TYR A 583 11.31 -15.07 -37.32
C TYR A 583 10.67 -16.35 -36.77
N GLY A 584 10.94 -16.66 -35.50
CA GLY A 584 10.47 -17.89 -34.85
C GLY A 584 11.28 -19.15 -35.21
N THR A 585 12.41 -18.99 -35.89
CA THR A 585 13.40 -20.04 -36.13
C THR A 585 14.79 -19.58 -35.71
N ASP A 586 15.75 -20.50 -35.72
CA ASP A 586 17.16 -20.19 -35.45
C ASP A 586 17.93 -19.69 -36.69
N MET A 587 17.27 -19.51 -37.85
CA MET A 587 17.88 -18.96 -39.06
C MET A 587 18.04 -17.43 -38.95
N PRO A 588 19.26 -16.91 -38.71
CA PRO A 588 19.48 -15.48 -38.52
C PRO A 588 19.46 -14.73 -39.85
N GLY A 589 19.29 -13.40 -39.78
CA GLY A 589 19.56 -12.52 -40.91
C GLY A 589 21.02 -12.12 -41.01
N HIS A 590 21.44 -11.72 -42.21
CA HIS A 590 22.73 -11.10 -42.47
C HIS A 590 22.54 -9.62 -42.88
N GLU A 591 22.07 -8.80 -41.94
CA GLU A 591 21.58 -7.45 -42.21
C GLU A 591 22.68 -6.51 -42.74
N LEU A 592 23.95 -6.83 -42.46
CA LEU A 592 25.12 -6.07 -42.90
C LEU A 592 25.57 -6.38 -44.34
N LEU A 593 25.13 -7.48 -44.94
CA LEU A 593 25.51 -7.80 -46.33
C LEU A 593 25.01 -6.73 -47.30
N SER A 594 25.81 -6.40 -48.31
CA SER A 594 25.38 -5.47 -49.35
C SER A 594 24.26 -6.09 -50.19
N ASP A 595 23.43 -5.27 -50.85
CA ASP A 595 22.40 -5.78 -51.76
C ASP A 595 23.00 -6.63 -52.90
N ALA A 596 24.25 -6.33 -53.30
CA ALA A 596 25.00 -7.11 -54.28
C ALA A 596 25.30 -8.52 -53.74
N ASP A 597 25.80 -8.60 -52.51
CA ASP A 597 26.18 -9.87 -51.89
C ASP A 597 24.93 -10.71 -51.57
N VAL A 598 23.81 -10.08 -51.18
CA VAL A 598 22.53 -10.78 -51.02
C VAL A 598 22.05 -11.35 -52.35
N LYS A 599 22.06 -10.56 -53.44
CA LYS A 599 21.73 -11.07 -54.78
C LYS A 599 22.66 -12.20 -55.22
N THR A 600 23.94 -12.10 -54.89
CA THR A 600 24.94 -13.15 -55.19
C THR A 600 24.62 -14.45 -54.45
N LEU A 601 24.26 -14.38 -53.16
CA LEU A 601 23.84 -15.55 -52.37
C LEU A 601 22.53 -16.16 -52.87
N VAL A 602 21.57 -15.33 -53.30
CA VAL A 602 20.31 -15.81 -53.91
C VAL A 602 20.60 -16.68 -55.13
N GLU A 603 21.44 -16.20 -56.05
CA GLU A 603 21.80 -16.98 -57.24
C GLU A 603 22.60 -18.24 -56.89
N TYR A 604 23.49 -18.17 -55.92
CA TYR A 604 24.24 -19.34 -55.45
C TYR A 604 23.32 -20.41 -54.84
N VAL A 605 22.37 -20.04 -53.99
CA VAL A 605 21.39 -20.98 -53.40
C VAL A 605 20.46 -21.56 -54.47
N LYS A 606 20.06 -20.77 -55.49
CA LYS A 606 19.31 -21.29 -56.64
C LYS A 606 20.10 -22.35 -57.42
N ILE A 607 21.44 -22.23 -57.50
CA ILE A 607 22.29 -23.24 -58.11
C ILE A 607 22.29 -24.53 -57.26
N LEU A 608 22.34 -24.42 -55.93
CA LEU A 608 22.28 -25.59 -55.04
C LEU A 608 20.97 -26.37 -55.20
N ARG A 609 19.83 -25.69 -55.37
CA ARG A 609 18.50 -26.31 -55.62
C ARG A 609 18.38 -27.09 -56.92
N LYS A 610 19.28 -26.85 -57.89
CA LYS A 610 19.23 -27.44 -59.23
C LYS A 610 20.17 -28.64 -59.37
N LYS A 611 21.01 -28.90 -58.36
CA LYS A 611 21.83 -30.11 -58.26
C LYS A 611 21.00 -31.24 -57.67
#